data_AF-A0A832R0G0-F1
#
_entry.id   AF-A0A832R0G0-F1
#
_cell.length_a   1.000
_cell.length_b   1.000
_cell.length_c   1.000
_cell.angle_alpha   90.00
_cell.angle_beta   90.00
_cell.angle_gamma   90.00
#
_symmetry.space_group_name_H-M   'P 1'
#
loop_
_entity.id
_entity.type
_entity.pdbx_description
1 polymer ?
#
loop_
_entity_poly.entity_id
_entity_poly.type
_entity_poly.pdbx_seq_one_letter_code
_entity_poly.pdbx_strand_id
1 'polypeptide(L)'
;MPSKKRIVWVEYWSLVALIVLFVGACGGDEKGTDTNGNTDISQDRLDTSDTSQDTPDIEDDVTVDVPDTTADDGSEPDDSPSPCAGIDCGGHGSCLVSDSNEAYCDCDAGYHADGTTCVEDCEPKCGDRVCGPNPLCPDESCGDCEENKTCNDQGQCECTSKCGDRVCGPNPLCPDESCGDCEDPETCNDDGQCECVAKCIDRVCGPDPVCPETSCGGDCGENKECNDQGQCECTSKCGDRVCGPNPLCPDESCGDCSVDKVCNRLGECIPKLEADCTEHWCLIPAGDFAMGCSDDSCEPGDYSCAHQGGYFCDQNTYPVHSVTLTRSFYMKRTQVSQKEWRELIGNNPSNFNSCENCPVENVNWFDAVTYANRLSESEQLESCYTITGCTGSVGNVLDNCTVTFSSLDCKGYRLPTEAEWEYVVRAGTTGARYDDVGFIAWYGDNSESSTHPCGTKDPNGWGIHDLYGNVWEWVHDNFDHNYYSDCEAGCTDPVGPTSQKDKPSKSMRGGSYSNPDSSMRAHHRNYSVVNTATRMIGFRLVRSAL
;
A
#
# COMPACT_ATOMS: atom_id res chain seq x y z
N MET A 1 -4.06 7.70 -70.24
CA MET A 1 -3.92 9.17 -70.17
C MET A 1 -5.15 9.82 -70.80
N PRO A 2 -5.58 11.04 -70.41
CA PRO A 2 -5.34 11.71 -69.12
C PRO A 2 -6.53 12.55 -68.57
N SER A 3 -6.38 12.99 -67.31
CA SER A 3 -7.00 14.23 -66.74
C SER A 3 -8.52 14.17 -66.48
N LYS A 4 -9.16 14.99 -65.61
CA LYS A 4 -8.89 16.29 -64.93
C LYS A 4 -10.01 16.41 -63.84
N LYS A 5 -10.00 17.21 -62.77
CA LYS A 5 -9.30 18.45 -62.37
C LYS A 5 -9.14 18.48 -60.84
N ARG A 6 -8.09 19.12 -60.30
CA ARG A 6 -8.15 19.76 -58.96
C ARG A 6 -8.63 21.20 -59.12
N ILE A 7 -9.38 21.72 -58.15
CA ILE A 7 -9.71 23.14 -58.01
C ILE A 7 -9.06 23.64 -56.72
N VAL A 8 -8.54 24.87 -56.74
CA VAL A 8 -7.90 25.55 -55.62
C VAL A 8 -8.42 26.98 -55.55
N TRP A 9 -8.84 27.39 -54.35
CA TRP A 9 -9.04 28.77 -53.87
C TRP A 9 -8.69 28.67 -52.37
N VAL A 10 -7.57 29.19 -51.86
CA VAL A 10 -7.10 30.60 -51.74
C VAL A 10 -7.97 31.43 -50.78
N GLU A 11 -7.27 31.94 -49.77
CA GLU A 11 -7.62 32.63 -48.52
C GLU A 11 -8.56 33.85 -48.60
N TYR A 12 -9.04 34.37 -47.45
CA TYR A 12 -8.61 35.68 -46.92
C TYR A 12 -9.13 35.97 -45.47
N TRP A 13 -8.24 36.43 -44.57
CA TRP A 13 -8.33 37.46 -43.49
C TRP A 13 -9.70 37.79 -42.79
N SER A 14 -9.83 38.15 -41.50
CA SER A 14 -8.94 38.93 -40.60
C SER A 14 -9.36 38.88 -39.10
N LEU A 15 -8.54 39.47 -38.21
CA LEU A 15 -8.80 39.60 -36.75
C LEU A 15 -10.01 40.49 -36.39
N VAL A 16 -10.66 40.20 -35.25
CA VAL A 16 -10.95 41.21 -34.20
C VAL A 16 -10.74 40.59 -32.81
N ALA A 17 -9.86 41.17 -32.01
CA ALA A 17 -9.86 40.99 -30.55
C ALA A 17 -10.57 42.19 -29.92
N LEU A 18 -11.45 41.96 -28.94
CA LEU A 18 -11.95 43.04 -28.08
C LEU A 18 -11.87 42.63 -26.61
N ILE A 19 -11.05 43.38 -25.87
CA ILE A 19 -10.95 43.32 -24.42
C ILE A 19 -12.17 44.03 -23.82
N VAL A 20 -12.86 43.38 -22.88
CA VAL A 20 -13.66 44.06 -21.87
C VAL A 20 -13.25 43.54 -20.50
N LEU A 21 -12.37 44.29 -19.85
CA LEU A 21 -12.22 44.26 -18.40
C LEU A 21 -13.43 44.97 -17.79
N PHE A 22 -14.12 44.33 -16.85
CA PHE A 22 -14.87 45.04 -15.83
C PHE A 22 -14.50 44.50 -14.45
N VAL A 23 -13.78 45.34 -13.71
CA VAL A 23 -13.57 45.17 -12.28
C VAL A 23 -14.83 45.64 -11.56
N GLY A 24 -15.35 44.82 -10.64
CA GLY A 24 -16.50 45.14 -9.82
C GLY A 24 -16.33 44.56 -8.42
N ALA A 25 -15.46 45.17 -7.62
CA ALA A 25 -15.24 44.78 -6.23
C ALA A 25 -16.02 45.70 -5.27
N CYS A 26 -16.92 45.10 -4.48
CA CYS A 26 -17.42 45.51 -3.17
C CYS A 26 -17.97 44.19 -2.55
N GLY A 27 -17.64 43.76 -1.33
CA GLY A 27 -17.10 44.49 -0.19
C GLY A 27 -18.19 44.57 0.89
N GLY A 28 -18.06 43.79 1.97
CA GLY A 28 -19.11 43.67 2.99
C GLY A 28 -18.91 42.46 3.90
N ASP A 29 -17.89 42.50 4.76
CA ASP A 29 -17.85 41.68 5.98
C ASP A 29 -19.04 42.03 6.88
N GLU A 30 -19.52 41.07 7.67
CA GLU A 30 -19.80 41.37 9.07
C GLU A 30 -19.57 40.16 9.98
N LYS A 31 -18.95 40.42 11.14
CA LYS A 31 -18.55 39.43 12.15
C LYS A 31 -19.62 39.27 13.22
N GLY A 32 -19.62 38.11 13.86
CA GLY A 32 -20.04 37.93 15.26
C GLY A 32 -19.55 36.58 15.76
N THR A 33 -18.42 36.44 16.47
CA THR A 33 -18.14 36.84 17.88
C THR A 33 -19.14 36.24 18.88
N ASP A 34 -18.75 35.66 20.02
CA ASP A 34 -17.44 35.34 20.61
C ASP A 34 -17.71 34.51 21.89
N THR A 35 -16.67 34.33 22.72
CA THR A 35 -16.72 34.12 24.20
C THR A 35 -16.95 32.69 24.69
N ASN A 36 -16.31 32.22 25.77
CA ASN A 36 -15.17 32.65 26.62
C ASN A 36 -14.72 31.36 27.38
N GLY A 37 -13.61 31.21 28.10
CA GLY A 37 -12.48 32.04 28.55
C GLY A 37 -11.73 31.16 29.60
N ASN A 38 -10.40 31.07 29.65
CA ASN A 38 -9.38 32.07 30.05
C ASN A 38 -8.92 31.89 31.52
N THR A 39 -7.59 31.83 31.74
CA THR A 39 -6.85 32.05 33.02
C THR A 39 -7.12 31.08 34.22
N ASP A 40 -6.25 30.91 35.23
CA ASP A 40 -5.02 31.63 35.59
C ASP A 40 -3.97 30.76 36.34
N ILE A 41 -2.84 31.39 36.66
CA ILE A 41 -1.68 30.99 37.47
C ILE A 41 -2.03 30.76 38.96
N SER A 42 -1.44 29.74 39.59
CA SER A 42 -0.95 29.87 40.99
C SER A 42 0.16 28.88 41.33
N GLN A 43 1.16 29.36 42.07
CA GLN A 43 2.19 28.55 42.73
C GLN A 43 1.58 27.81 43.92
N ASP A 44 2.17 26.68 44.34
CA ASP A 44 2.59 26.58 45.75
C ASP A 44 3.77 25.63 45.95
N ARG A 45 4.37 25.70 47.14
CA ARG A 45 5.71 25.21 47.50
C ARG A 45 5.62 24.33 48.76
N LEU A 46 6.56 23.38 48.92
CA LEU A 46 7.08 22.72 50.15
C LEU A 46 7.74 21.38 49.68
N ASP A 47 9.07 21.22 49.77
CA ASP A 47 9.86 20.76 50.94
C ASP A 47 9.70 19.24 51.21
N THR A 48 10.73 18.41 51.43
CA THR A 48 12.18 18.60 51.70
C THR A 48 13.03 17.37 51.29
N SER A 49 14.35 17.54 51.07
CA SER A 49 15.50 16.65 51.48
C SER A 49 15.49 15.13 51.15
N ASP A 50 16.58 14.38 50.86
CA ASP A 50 18.02 14.58 50.56
C ASP A 50 18.61 13.16 50.24
N THR A 51 19.85 12.88 49.82
CA THR A 51 21.09 13.68 49.67
C THR A 51 21.97 13.12 48.53
N SER A 52 22.57 14.02 47.73
CA SER A 52 23.96 14.04 47.20
C SER A 52 24.73 12.79 46.73
N GLN A 53 25.29 12.90 45.51
CA GLN A 53 26.39 12.11 44.96
C GLN A 53 27.80 12.67 45.30
N ASP A 54 28.80 11.81 45.10
CA ASP A 54 30.20 12.03 44.65
C ASP A 54 31.25 12.78 45.52
N THR A 55 32.41 12.12 45.59
CA THR A 55 33.79 12.56 45.92
C THR A 55 34.39 13.40 44.76
N PRO A 56 35.59 14.05 44.84
CA PRO A 56 36.78 13.69 45.64
C PRO A 56 37.68 14.86 46.18
N ASP A 57 38.89 14.47 46.60
CA ASP A 57 40.19 15.20 46.60
C ASP A 57 40.91 15.58 47.93
N ILE A 58 41.96 14.78 48.21
CA ILE A 58 43.36 15.04 48.65
C ILE A 58 43.70 16.35 49.43
N GLU A 59 44.25 16.23 50.65
CA GLU A 59 45.68 16.52 50.99
C GLU A 59 46.03 16.46 52.51
N ASP A 60 47.08 15.68 52.79
CA ASP A 60 48.25 15.84 53.69
C ASP A 60 48.26 16.29 55.17
N ASP A 61 49.29 15.70 55.80
CA ASP A 61 50.12 16.06 56.97
C ASP A 61 49.63 15.78 58.42
N VAL A 62 50.56 15.22 59.20
CA VAL A 62 50.40 14.75 60.59
C VAL A 62 51.61 15.20 61.41
N THR A 63 51.43 16.22 62.26
CA THR A 63 52.46 16.70 63.18
C THR A 63 52.30 16.18 64.61
N VAL A 64 53.43 15.77 65.16
CA VAL A 64 53.70 15.28 66.52
C VAL A 64 53.33 16.30 67.62
N ASP A 65 52.94 15.85 68.80
CA ASP A 65 53.57 16.30 70.06
C ASP A 65 53.18 15.45 71.30
N VAL A 66 54.15 15.24 72.20
CA VAL A 66 53.98 14.62 73.54
C VAL A 66 54.89 15.34 74.55
N PRO A 67 54.35 15.71 75.72
CA PRO A 67 55.11 15.72 76.98
C PRO A 67 54.35 14.93 78.09
N ASP A 68 54.97 14.41 79.16
CA ASP A 68 55.79 15.14 80.13
C ASP A 68 56.63 14.21 81.05
N THR A 69 57.50 14.80 81.88
CA THR A 69 58.60 14.24 82.70
C THR A 69 58.14 13.53 84.01
N THR A 70 58.95 13.02 84.95
CA THR A 70 60.34 13.32 85.46
C THR A 70 60.86 12.21 86.42
N ALA A 71 62.16 12.30 86.81
CA ALA A 71 62.83 11.72 88.00
C ALA A 71 63.38 10.26 87.91
N ASP A 72 64.52 9.88 88.51
CA ASP A 72 65.44 10.59 89.45
C ASP A 72 66.93 10.10 89.39
N ASP A 73 67.79 10.86 90.07
CA ASP A 73 69.22 10.77 90.49
C ASP A 73 70.05 9.45 90.44
N GLY A 74 71.39 9.59 90.36
CA GLY A 74 72.37 8.64 90.94
C GLY A 74 73.60 8.26 90.08
N SER A 75 74.79 8.77 90.42
CA SER A 75 76.07 8.46 89.72
C SER A 75 77.15 7.83 90.63
N GLU A 76 77.84 6.77 90.16
CA GLU A 76 79.30 6.53 90.27
C GLU A 76 79.72 5.20 89.54
N PRO A 77 81.01 4.99 89.17
CA PRO A 77 81.42 3.96 88.19
C PRO A 77 81.94 2.64 88.79
N ASP A 78 81.88 1.54 88.02
CA ASP A 78 82.40 0.21 88.39
C ASP A 78 83.11 -0.51 87.22
N ASP A 79 84.14 -1.31 87.53
CA ASP A 79 85.09 -1.91 86.57
C ASP A 79 84.45 -3.02 85.72
N SER A 80 84.35 -2.82 84.40
CA SER A 80 83.82 -3.83 83.45
C SER A 80 84.75 -4.05 82.24
N PRO A 81 84.89 -5.30 81.74
CA PRO A 81 85.78 -5.62 80.63
C PRO A 81 85.27 -5.06 79.29
N SER A 82 86.20 -4.76 78.38
CA SER A 82 85.90 -4.14 77.08
C SER A 82 84.92 -4.98 76.22
N PRO A 83 83.92 -4.37 75.55
CA PRO A 83 82.97 -5.06 74.67
C PRO A 83 83.59 -5.91 73.55
N CYS A 84 84.80 -5.56 73.06
CA CYS A 84 85.51 -6.35 72.05
C CYS A 84 86.20 -7.62 72.60
N ALA A 85 86.03 -7.97 73.87
CA ALA A 85 86.63 -9.16 74.47
C ALA A 85 85.98 -10.46 73.95
N GLY A 86 86.52 -11.00 72.85
CA GLY A 86 86.14 -12.30 72.28
C GLY A 86 85.48 -12.23 70.89
N ILE A 87 85.45 -11.06 70.26
CA ILE A 87 84.96 -10.87 68.88
C ILE A 87 86.15 -10.87 67.91
N ASP A 88 86.07 -11.69 66.86
CA ASP A 88 87.16 -11.95 65.90
C ASP A 88 86.84 -11.46 64.47
N CYS A 89 85.67 -10.83 64.26
CA CYS A 89 85.25 -10.24 62.97
C CYS A 89 85.34 -11.17 61.74
N GLY A 90 85.27 -12.48 61.95
CA GLY A 90 85.46 -13.49 60.90
C GLY A 90 86.89 -13.60 60.35
N GLY A 91 87.87 -12.90 60.94
CA GLY A 91 89.24 -12.81 60.42
C GLY A 91 89.42 -11.84 59.26
N HIS A 92 88.39 -11.07 58.89
CA HIS A 92 88.35 -10.14 57.76
C HIS A 92 87.98 -8.70 58.18
N GLY A 93 88.38 -8.32 59.40
CA GLY A 93 88.14 -6.99 59.96
C GLY A 93 88.69 -6.84 61.38
N SER A 94 88.54 -5.65 61.95
CA SER A 94 88.99 -5.31 63.32
C SER A 94 87.81 -4.95 64.21
N CYS A 95 87.75 -5.51 65.42
CA CYS A 95 86.72 -5.14 66.39
C CYS A 95 87.00 -3.75 66.97
N LEU A 96 86.04 -2.85 66.83
CA LEU A 96 86.05 -1.51 67.40
C LEU A 96 84.87 -1.34 68.36
N VAL A 97 85.04 -0.52 69.38
CA VAL A 97 83.98 -0.17 70.34
C VAL A 97 83.44 1.22 69.97
N SER A 98 82.13 1.34 69.83
CA SER A 98 81.43 2.60 69.55
C SER A 98 81.39 3.54 70.75
N ASP A 99 80.99 4.79 70.53
CA ASP A 99 80.69 5.75 71.60
C ASP A 99 79.50 5.30 72.48
N SER A 100 78.66 4.35 72.02
CA SER A 100 77.60 3.67 72.80
C SER A 100 78.10 2.48 73.63
N ASN A 101 79.42 2.21 73.62
CA ASN A 101 80.05 1.04 74.26
C ASN A 101 79.55 -0.32 73.72
N GLU A 102 79.24 -0.36 72.42
CA GLU A 102 78.89 -1.57 71.67
C GLU A 102 80.05 -1.98 70.75
N ALA A 103 80.26 -3.29 70.58
CA ALA A 103 81.30 -3.80 69.69
C ALA A 103 80.76 -4.00 68.26
N TYR A 104 81.48 -3.48 67.27
CA TYR A 104 81.22 -3.71 65.85
C TYR A 104 82.53 -4.04 65.12
N CYS A 105 82.42 -4.56 63.91
CA CYS A 105 83.57 -4.90 63.08
C CYS A 105 83.77 -3.87 61.96
N ASP A 106 84.97 -3.28 61.92
CA ASP A 106 85.45 -2.49 60.79
C ASP A 106 86.09 -3.46 59.79
N CYS A 107 85.43 -3.67 58.64
CA CYS A 107 85.74 -4.78 57.73
C CYS A 107 86.76 -4.39 56.65
N ASP A 108 87.58 -5.37 56.25
CA ASP A 108 88.54 -5.22 55.16
C ASP A 108 87.82 -4.98 53.82
N ALA A 109 88.45 -4.23 52.91
CA ALA A 109 87.84 -3.88 51.62
C ALA A 109 87.47 -5.14 50.80
N GLY A 110 86.22 -5.22 50.36
CA GLY A 110 85.62 -6.42 49.76
C GLY A 110 84.82 -7.26 50.76
N TYR A 111 84.66 -6.79 52.00
CA TYR A 111 83.76 -7.35 53.00
C TYR A 111 82.95 -6.22 53.68
N HIS A 112 81.70 -6.48 54.02
CA HIS A 112 80.88 -5.61 54.88
C HIS A 112 80.55 -6.28 56.21
N ALA A 113 80.14 -5.48 57.20
CA ALA A 113 79.82 -5.96 58.54
C ALA A 113 78.38 -6.52 58.59
N ASP A 114 78.26 -7.80 58.92
CA ASP A 114 77.01 -8.44 59.37
C ASP A 114 77.14 -8.75 60.87
N GLY A 115 76.52 -7.89 61.69
CA GLY A 115 76.65 -7.92 63.14
C GLY A 115 78.10 -7.78 63.62
N THR A 116 78.68 -8.89 64.09
CA THR A 116 80.06 -8.97 64.61
C THR A 116 80.98 -9.85 63.75
N THR A 117 80.63 -10.03 62.48
CA THR A 117 81.41 -10.78 61.46
C THR A 117 81.51 -9.97 60.17
N CYS A 118 82.61 -10.08 59.45
CA CYS A 118 82.77 -9.50 58.12
C CYS A 118 82.47 -10.55 57.03
N VAL A 119 81.58 -10.22 56.09
CA VAL A 119 81.10 -11.11 55.01
C VAL A 119 81.42 -10.53 53.64
N GLU A 120 81.79 -11.39 52.68
CA GLU A 120 82.36 -10.99 51.38
C GLU A 120 81.32 -10.29 50.47
N ASP A 121 81.72 -9.20 49.82
CA ASP A 121 80.86 -8.40 48.94
C ASP A 121 80.59 -9.12 47.60
N CYS A 122 79.31 -9.41 47.31
CA CYS A 122 78.88 -10.13 46.09
C CYS A 122 78.68 -9.14 44.92
N GLU A 123 79.43 -9.25 43.81
CA GLU A 123 79.14 -8.48 42.58
C GLU A 123 77.97 -9.12 41.79
N PRO A 124 76.86 -8.40 41.53
CA PRO A 124 75.67 -8.99 40.92
C PRO A 124 75.81 -9.24 39.40
N LYS A 125 75.38 -10.43 38.93
CA LYS A 125 75.30 -10.79 37.50
C LYS A 125 74.05 -11.61 37.18
N CYS A 126 72.98 -10.91 36.81
CA CYS A 126 71.69 -11.50 36.45
C CYS A 126 71.61 -12.16 35.07
N GLY A 127 72.58 -11.91 34.18
CA GLY A 127 72.56 -12.43 32.81
C GLY A 127 71.34 -11.90 32.04
N ASP A 128 70.57 -12.79 31.44
CA ASP A 128 69.35 -12.46 30.67
C ASP A 128 68.06 -12.47 31.54
N ARG A 129 68.18 -12.64 32.87
CA ARG A 129 67.03 -12.60 33.79
C ARG A 129 66.53 -11.17 34.01
N VAL A 130 65.22 -10.99 33.94
CA VAL A 130 64.51 -9.71 34.11
C VAL A 130 63.72 -9.67 35.42
N CYS A 131 63.35 -10.82 35.98
CA CYS A 131 62.88 -10.92 37.36
C CYS A 131 63.34 -12.22 38.05
N GLY A 132 63.10 -12.31 39.37
CA GLY A 132 63.40 -13.49 40.20
C GLY A 132 64.81 -13.48 40.81
N PRO A 133 65.17 -14.49 41.63
CA PRO A 133 66.40 -14.46 42.44
C PRO A 133 67.67 -14.47 41.58
N ASN A 134 68.68 -13.73 42.04
CA ASN A 134 70.01 -13.67 41.47
C ASN A 134 70.69 -15.06 41.58
N PRO A 135 71.11 -15.68 40.45
CA PRO A 135 71.66 -17.04 40.45
C PRO A 135 72.96 -17.22 41.25
N LEU A 136 73.65 -16.14 41.61
CA LEU A 136 74.94 -16.16 42.33
C LEU A 136 74.82 -15.66 43.78
N CYS A 137 73.96 -14.68 44.04
CA CYS A 137 73.71 -14.10 45.36
C CYS A 137 72.20 -14.34 45.68
N PRO A 138 71.80 -15.49 46.25
CA PRO A 138 70.38 -15.89 46.33
C PRO A 138 69.46 -14.95 47.12
N ASP A 139 70.04 -14.13 47.99
CA ASP A 139 69.34 -13.14 48.82
C ASP A 139 69.09 -11.81 48.08
N GLU A 140 69.57 -11.66 46.84
CA GLU A 140 69.30 -10.53 45.95
C GLU A 140 68.33 -10.90 44.80
N SER A 141 67.56 -9.93 44.32
CA SER A 141 66.65 -10.10 43.17
C SER A 141 67.24 -9.48 41.89
N CYS A 142 66.99 -10.12 40.75
CA CYS A 142 67.30 -9.58 39.41
C CYS A 142 66.27 -8.60 38.87
N GLY A 143 65.24 -8.30 39.67
CA GLY A 143 64.12 -7.46 39.32
C GLY A 143 62.81 -8.13 39.72
N ASP A 144 61.76 -7.33 39.75
CA ASP A 144 60.40 -7.81 39.95
C ASP A 144 59.62 -7.65 38.65
N CYS A 145 58.74 -8.60 38.37
CA CYS A 145 57.92 -8.56 37.18
C CYS A 145 56.81 -7.48 37.37
N GLU A 146 56.38 -6.86 36.28
CA GLU A 146 55.27 -5.89 36.31
C GLU A 146 53.98 -6.51 36.89
N GLU A 147 53.07 -5.65 37.38
CA GLU A 147 51.81 -6.09 37.99
C GLU A 147 51.04 -7.05 37.07
N ASN A 148 50.55 -8.15 37.64
CA ASN A 148 49.90 -9.29 36.97
C ASN A 148 50.80 -10.23 36.15
N LYS A 149 52.13 -10.10 36.19
CA LYS A 149 53.08 -11.10 35.67
C LYS A 149 53.78 -11.85 36.81
N THR A 150 54.07 -13.13 36.61
CA THR A 150 54.88 -13.98 37.51
C THR A 150 56.21 -14.33 36.87
N CYS A 151 57.26 -14.42 37.69
CA CYS A 151 58.57 -14.87 37.23
C CYS A 151 58.52 -16.37 36.94
N ASN A 152 58.80 -16.77 35.71
CA ASN A 152 59.03 -18.17 35.37
C ASN A 152 60.42 -18.64 35.86
N ASP A 153 60.68 -19.95 35.83
CA ASP A 153 61.97 -20.53 36.26
C ASP A 153 63.17 -20.08 35.42
N GLN A 154 62.94 -19.48 34.24
CA GLN A 154 64.00 -18.92 33.40
C GLN A 154 64.38 -17.48 33.80
N GLY A 155 63.61 -16.83 34.68
CA GLY A 155 63.82 -15.44 35.09
C GLY A 155 63.13 -14.42 34.17
N GLN A 156 62.07 -14.83 33.47
CA GLN A 156 61.27 -13.99 32.58
C GLN A 156 59.87 -13.76 33.15
N CYS A 157 59.31 -12.60 32.87
CA CYS A 157 57.93 -12.25 33.24
C CYS A 157 56.93 -12.97 32.33
N GLU A 158 56.19 -13.95 32.83
CA GLU A 158 55.05 -14.57 32.13
C GLU A 158 53.73 -14.05 32.72
N CYS A 159 52.68 -13.89 31.89
CA CYS A 159 51.39 -13.42 32.38
C CYS A 159 50.76 -14.43 33.36
N THR A 160 50.24 -13.94 34.48
CA THR A 160 49.47 -14.79 35.41
C THR A 160 48.06 -14.95 34.85
N SER A 161 47.89 -15.87 33.90
CA SER A 161 46.64 -16.02 33.12
C SER A 161 45.39 -16.06 34.01
N LYS A 162 44.60 -14.98 33.91
CA LYS A 162 43.31 -14.81 34.57
C LYS A 162 42.35 -14.07 33.64
N CYS A 163 41.85 -14.81 32.65
CA CYS A 163 40.76 -14.38 31.79
C CYS A 163 39.43 -14.13 32.56
N GLY A 164 39.36 -14.51 33.83
CA GLY A 164 38.13 -14.45 34.61
C GLY A 164 37.12 -15.41 34.01
N ASP A 165 35.93 -14.89 33.68
CA ASP A 165 34.89 -15.64 32.99
C ASP A 165 35.01 -15.57 31.45
N ARG A 166 35.99 -14.83 30.89
CA ARG A 166 36.17 -14.71 29.44
C ARG A 166 36.62 -16.02 28.80
N VAL A 167 35.94 -16.38 27.71
CA VAL A 167 36.24 -17.54 26.86
C VAL A 167 36.99 -17.12 25.59
N CYS A 168 36.96 -15.83 25.23
CA CYS A 168 37.60 -15.31 24.03
C CYS A 168 38.11 -13.87 24.18
N GLY A 169 38.84 -13.40 23.17
CA GLY A 169 39.25 -12.00 23.05
C GLY A 169 40.47 -11.64 23.91
N PRO A 170 40.87 -10.36 23.97
CA PRO A 170 42.10 -9.96 24.67
C PRO A 170 41.99 -10.22 26.19
N ASN A 171 43.10 -10.70 26.77
CA ASN A 171 43.25 -10.88 28.20
C ASN A 171 43.24 -9.51 28.91
N PRO A 172 42.30 -9.25 29.84
CA PRO A 172 42.15 -7.93 30.48
C PRO A 172 43.38 -7.42 31.23
N LEU A 173 44.27 -8.32 31.69
CA LEU A 173 45.48 -7.98 32.43
C LEU A 173 46.74 -7.96 31.54
N CYS A 174 46.69 -8.61 30.38
CA CYS A 174 47.80 -8.77 29.45
C CYS A 174 47.27 -8.61 28.01
N PRO A 175 47.04 -7.39 27.51
CA PRO A 175 46.34 -7.16 26.24
C PRO A 175 46.99 -7.77 24.99
N ASP A 176 48.26 -8.13 25.06
CA ASP A 176 49.01 -8.84 24.00
C ASP A 176 48.75 -10.36 23.95
N GLU A 177 48.00 -10.91 24.93
CA GLU A 177 47.58 -12.31 24.99
C GLU A 177 46.06 -12.45 24.75
N SER A 178 45.63 -13.58 24.17
CA SER A 178 44.22 -13.91 23.97
C SER A 178 43.71 -14.93 24.99
N CYS A 179 42.47 -14.76 25.43
CA CYS A 179 41.73 -15.72 26.24
C CYS A 179 41.14 -16.88 25.43
N GLY A 180 41.14 -16.76 24.10
CA GLY A 180 40.61 -17.76 23.18
C GLY A 180 40.06 -17.10 21.91
N ASP A 181 39.80 -17.93 20.91
CA ASP A 181 39.12 -17.55 19.68
C ASP A 181 37.79 -18.31 19.60
N CYS A 182 36.77 -17.68 19.02
CA CYS A 182 35.48 -18.32 18.79
C CYS A 182 35.53 -19.17 17.50
N GLU A 183 34.85 -20.31 17.51
CA GLU A 183 34.68 -21.11 16.29
C GLU A 183 33.57 -20.51 15.41
N ASP A 184 33.73 -20.55 14.09
CA ASP A 184 32.69 -20.14 13.14
C ASP A 184 31.38 -20.92 13.45
N PRO A 185 30.25 -20.24 13.71
CA PRO A 185 29.87 -18.90 13.27
C PRO A 185 29.96 -17.78 14.33
N GLU A 186 30.52 -18.04 15.50
CA GLU A 186 30.48 -17.13 16.65
C GLU A 186 31.55 -16.03 16.58
N THR A 187 31.27 -14.88 17.19
CA THR A 187 32.26 -13.80 17.39
C THR A 187 32.37 -13.43 18.85
N CYS A 188 33.55 -12.98 19.27
CA CYS A 188 33.77 -12.54 20.63
C CYS A 188 33.12 -11.17 20.89
N ASN A 189 32.25 -11.08 21.89
CA ASN A 189 31.64 -9.83 22.31
C ASN A 189 32.49 -9.08 23.37
N ASP A 190 32.08 -7.87 23.75
CA ASP A 190 32.83 -7.01 24.68
C ASP A 190 32.99 -7.60 26.09
N ASP A 191 32.12 -8.52 26.49
CA ASP A 191 32.23 -9.28 27.75
C ASP A 191 33.20 -10.46 27.66
N GLY A 192 33.76 -10.74 26.47
CA GLY A 192 34.67 -11.86 26.20
C GLY A 192 33.98 -13.21 26.13
N GLN A 193 32.70 -13.24 25.75
CA GLN A 193 31.95 -14.46 25.44
C GLN A 193 31.83 -14.65 23.92
N CYS A 194 31.76 -15.90 23.48
CA CYS A 194 31.43 -16.20 22.09
C CYS A 194 29.91 -16.11 21.88
N GLU A 195 29.50 -15.26 20.95
CA GLU A 195 28.11 -14.99 20.62
C GLU A 195 27.87 -15.29 19.13
N CYS A 196 26.82 -16.06 18.85
CA CYS A 196 26.49 -16.53 17.51
C CYS A 196 26.00 -15.37 16.63
N VAL A 197 26.75 -15.03 15.57
CA VAL A 197 26.36 -13.96 14.64
C VAL A 197 25.45 -14.52 13.56
N ALA A 198 24.22 -14.01 13.51
CA ALA A 198 23.22 -14.35 12.49
C ALA A 198 23.81 -14.23 11.07
N LYS A 199 23.69 -15.29 10.27
CA LYS A 199 24.05 -15.35 8.85
C LYS A 199 22.80 -15.69 8.05
N CYS A 200 21.94 -14.69 7.86
CA CYS A 200 20.58 -14.85 7.33
C CYS A 200 20.47 -15.34 5.88
N ILE A 201 21.55 -15.32 5.11
CA ILE A 201 21.58 -15.69 3.68
C ILE A 201 20.51 -14.91 2.90
N ASP A 202 19.45 -15.57 2.43
CA ASP A 202 18.34 -15.02 1.67
C ASP A 202 17.06 -14.83 2.52
N ARG A 203 17.14 -15.01 3.85
CA ARG A 203 16.00 -14.83 4.77
C ARG A 203 15.77 -13.37 5.09
N VAL A 204 14.50 -12.95 5.01
CA VAL A 204 14.00 -11.62 5.38
C VAL A 204 13.33 -11.65 6.77
N CYS A 205 12.98 -12.85 7.24
CA CYS A 205 12.23 -13.05 8.48
C CYS A 205 12.51 -14.42 9.10
N GLY A 206 12.08 -14.59 10.35
CA GLY A 206 12.14 -15.87 11.07
C GLY A 206 13.52 -16.16 11.69
N PRO A 207 13.71 -17.38 12.25
CA PRO A 207 14.98 -17.75 12.88
C PRO A 207 16.11 -17.89 11.85
N ASP A 208 17.31 -17.51 12.27
CA ASP A 208 18.53 -17.63 11.47
C ASP A 208 18.91 -19.11 11.26
N PRO A 209 19.34 -19.53 10.06
CA PRO A 209 19.62 -20.93 9.75
C PRO A 209 20.93 -21.44 10.37
N VAL A 210 21.79 -20.54 10.85
CA VAL A 210 23.10 -20.81 11.45
C VAL A 210 23.05 -20.64 12.97
N CYS A 211 22.30 -19.63 13.46
CA CYS A 211 22.14 -19.27 14.86
C CYS A 211 20.64 -19.25 15.26
N PRO A 212 19.98 -20.40 15.50
CA PRO A 212 18.51 -20.48 15.61
C PRO A 212 17.85 -19.63 16.71
N GLU A 213 18.60 -19.25 17.74
CA GLU A 213 18.15 -18.36 18.83
C GLU A 213 18.13 -16.87 18.42
N THR A 214 18.71 -16.54 17.25
CA THR A 214 18.71 -15.21 16.63
C THR A 214 17.72 -15.15 15.47
N SER A 215 17.26 -13.93 15.13
CA SER A 215 16.23 -13.71 14.12
C SER A 215 16.74 -12.84 12.96
N CYS A 216 16.33 -13.20 11.75
CA CYS A 216 16.65 -12.49 10.51
C CYS A 216 15.73 -11.31 10.19
N GLY A 217 14.82 -10.99 11.10
CA GLY A 217 13.77 -9.99 10.91
C GLY A 217 12.42 -10.53 11.35
N GLY A 218 11.46 -9.61 11.55
CA GLY A 218 10.15 -9.96 12.10
C GLY A 218 8.96 -9.20 11.51
N ASP A 219 9.18 -8.25 10.60
CA ASP A 219 8.09 -7.51 9.95
C ASP A 219 8.12 -7.75 8.44
N CYS A 220 7.15 -8.54 7.98
CA CYS A 220 6.91 -8.77 6.55
C CYS A 220 6.02 -7.69 5.90
N GLY A 221 5.59 -6.69 6.68
CA GLY A 221 4.58 -5.72 6.32
C GLY A 221 3.16 -6.26 6.50
N GLU A 222 2.17 -5.39 6.28
CA GLU A 222 0.76 -5.77 6.35
C GLU A 222 0.42 -6.88 5.34
N ASN A 223 -0.40 -7.84 5.78
CA ASN A 223 -0.91 -8.97 4.98
C ASN A 223 0.15 -9.97 4.47
N LYS A 224 1.34 -10.04 5.08
CA LYS A 224 2.35 -11.06 4.78
C LYS A 224 2.80 -11.81 6.04
N GLU A 225 2.98 -13.12 5.92
CA GLU A 225 3.51 -14.00 6.97
C GLU A 225 4.87 -14.56 6.55
N CYS A 226 5.70 -14.91 7.53
CA CYS A 226 6.98 -15.55 7.28
C CYS A 226 6.77 -17.06 7.08
N ASN A 227 7.14 -17.59 5.91
CA ASN A 227 7.10 -19.03 5.67
C ASN A 227 8.35 -19.75 6.24
N ASP A 228 8.33 -21.09 6.28
CA ASP A 228 9.41 -21.92 6.82
C ASP A 228 10.79 -21.71 6.15
N GLN A 229 10.82 -21.11 4.95
CA GLN A 229 12.05 -20.78 4.23
C GLN A 229 12.66 -19.45 4.67
N GLY A 230 11.95 -18.64 5.46
CA GLY A 230 12.34 -17.29 5.87
C GLY A 230 11.98 -16.20 4.86
N GLN A 231 11.02 -16.48 3.98
CA GLN A 231 10.51 -15.54 2.99
C GLN A 231 9.14 -15.00 3.43
N CYS A 232 8.89 -13.73 3.12
CA CYS A 232 7.59 -13.10 3.35
C CYS A 232 6.62 -13.44 2.22
N GLU A 233 5.59 -14.22 2.54
CA GLU A 233 4.56 -14.71 1.63
C GLU A 233 3.21 -14.09 2.01
N CYS A 234 2.38 -13.75 1.03
CA CYS A 234 1.09 -13.11 1.33
C CYS A 234 0.14 -14.04 2.09
N THR A 235 -0.47 -13.55 3.17
CA THR A 235 -1.52 -14.27 3.92
C THR A 235 -2.84 -14.34 3.16
N SER A 236 -2.95 -13.52 2.10
CA SER A 236 -4.17 -13.28 1.35
C SER A 236 -4.54 -14.43 0.43
N LYS A 237 -5.78 -14.88 0.59
CA LYS A 237 -6.50 -15.57 -0.48
C LYS A 237 -7.13 -14.52 -1.36
N CYS A 238 -7.09 -14.70 -2.68
CA CYS A 238 -7.64 -13.80 -3.69
C CYS A 238 -9.17 -13.56 -3.65
N GLY A 239 -9.86 -14.00 -2.60
CA GLY A 239 -11.33 -14.08 -2.58
C GLY A 239 -11.81 -14.92 -3.75
N ASP A 240 -12.77 -14.37 -4.50
CA ASP A 240 -13.34 -14.98 -5.69
C ASP A 240 -12.60 -14.57 -7.00
N ARG A 241 -11.53 -13.77 -6.90
CA ARG A 241 -10.76 -13.30 -8.07
C ARG A 241 -9.93 -14.45 -8.66
N VAL A 242 -10.15 -14.71 -9.95
CA VAL A 242 -9.40 -15.71 -10.75
C VAL A 242 -8.25 -15.08 -11.53
N CYS A 243 -8.11 -13.75 -11.52
CA CYS A 243 -7.04 -13.04 -12.19
C CYS A 243 -6.74 -11.66 -11.57
N GLY A 244 -5.63 -11.05 -12.01
CA GLY A 244 -5.28 -9.67 -11.68
C GLY A 244 -4.59 -9.51 -10.31
N PRO A 245 -4.25 -8.28 -9.90
CA PRO A 245 -3.42 -8.04 -8.70
C PRO A 245 -4.15 -8.46 -7.42
N ASN A 246 -3.45 -9.10 -6.48
CA ASN A 246 -4.01 -9.54 -5.20
C ASN A 246 -4.46 -8.32 -4.37
N PRO A 247 -5.72 -8.26 -3.88
CA PRO A 247 -6.25 -7.08 -3.19
C PRO A 247 -5.49 -6.64 -1.94
N LEU A 248 -4.78 -7.56 -1.27
CA LEU A 248 -4.02 -7.29 -0.05
C LEU A 248 -2.50 -7.21 -0.29
N CYS A 249 -2.00 -7.79 -1.39
CA CYS A 249 -0.60 -7.78 -1.78
C CYS A 249 -0.47 -7.43 -3.28
N PRO A 250 -0.57 -6.14 -3.66
CA PRO A 250 -0.68 -5.72 -5.06
C PRO A 250 0.47 -6.14 -5.99
N ASP A 251 1.63 -6.51 -5.42
CA ASP A 251 2.79 -7.03 -6.14
C ASP A 251 2.62 -8.51 -6.60
N GLU A 252 1.61 -9.21 -6.07
CA GLU A 252 1.28 -10.60 -6.40
C GLU A 252 0.03 -10.68 -7.29
N SER A 253 -0.09 -11.74 -8.09
CA SER A 253 -1.22 -11.96 -9.00
C SER A 253 -2.11 -13.12 -8.54
N CYS A 254 -3.42 -12.94 -8.66
CA CYS A 254 -4.44 -13.97 -8.49
C CYS A 254 -4.57 -14.92 -9.68
N GLY A 255 -3.83 -14.66 -10.75
CA GLY A 255 -3.82 -15.46 -11.97
C GLY A 255 -3.83 -14.61 -13.23
N ASP A 256 -3.64 -15.27 -14.36
CA ASP A 256 -3.71 -14.68 -15.69
C ASP A 256 -4.84 -15.33 -16.49
N CYS A 257 -5.48 -14.52 -17.34
CA CYS A 257 -6.51 -15.03 -18.24
C CYS A 257 -5.90 -15.71 -19.47
N SER A 258 -6.71 -16.57 -20.12
CA SER A 258 -6.36 -17.10 -21.44
C SER A 258 -6.25 -15.97 -22.48
N VAL A 259 -5.51 -16.22 -23.58
CA VAL A 259 -5.15 -15.20 -24.59
C VAL A 259 -6.36 -14.52 -25.25
N ASP A 260 -7.50 -15.22 -25.28
CA ASP A 260 -8.82 -14.78 -25.75
C ASP A 260 -9.66 -14.06 -24.68
N LYS A 261 -9.07 -13.73 -23.52
CA LYS A 261 -9.74 -13.13 -22.37
C LYS A 261 -8.92 -11.98 -21.75
N VAL A 262 -9.59 -11.10 -21.02
CA VAL A 262 -8.99 -10.03 -20.22
C VAL A 262 -9.54 -10.06 -18.81
N CYS A 263 -8.74 -9.61 -17.85
CA CYS A 263 -9.16 -9.49 -16.46
C CYS A 263 -9.91 -8.16 -16.25
N ASN A 264 -11.15 -8.20 -15.76
CA ASN A 264 -11.84 -6.99 -15.30
C ASN A 264 -11.39 -6.60 -13.86
N ARG A 265 -11.88 -5.48 -13.31
CA ARG A 265 -11.46 -5.06 -11.95
C ARG A 265 -12.01 -5.97 -10.86
N LEU A 266 -13.16 -6.60 -11.10
CA LEU A 266 -13.72 -7.65 -10.24
C LEU A 266 -12.80 -8.89 -10.15
N GLY A 267 -11.82 -9.06 -11.05
CA GLY A 267 -10.91 -10.20 -11.04
C GLY A 267 -11.42 -11.40 -11.83
N GLU A 268 -12.36 -11.17 -12.75
CA GLU A 268 -12.95 -12.17 -13.63
C GLU A 268 -12.29 -12.16 -15.02
N CYS A 269 -12.10 -13.34 -15.60
CA CYS A 269 -11.64 -13.48 -16.98
C CYS A 269 -12.82 -13.42 -17.98
N ILE A 270 -13.13 -12.19 -18.40
CA ILE A 270 -14.14 -11.88 -19.42
C ILE A 270 -13.57 -12.03 -20.85
N PRO A 271 -14.40 -12.31 -21.88
CA PRO A 271 -13.93 -12.40 -23.27
C PRO A 271 -13.18 -11.15 -23.74
N LYS A 272 -11.99 -11.32 -24.33
CA LYS A 272 -11.22 -10.26 -24.99
C LYS A 272 -11.88 -9.95 -26.32
N LEU A 273 -12.86 -9.08 -26.26
CA LEU A 273 -13.60 -8.61 -27.42
C LEU A 273 -12.89 -7.38 -27.97
N GLU A 274 -12.26 -7.53 -29.13
CA GLU A 274 -11.78 -6.38 -29.89
C GLU A 274 -12.99 -5.73 -30.57
N ALA A 275 -13.38 -4.57 -30.05
CA ALA A 275 -14.55 -3.85 -30.52
C ALA A 275 -14.36 -3.37 -31.96
N ASP A 276 -15.10 -3.95 -32.91
CA ASP A 276 -15.17 -3.48 -34.30
C ASP A 276 -16.03 -2.21 -34.37
N CYS A 277 -15.49 -1.13 -33.80
CA CYS A 277 -16.07 0.19 -33.78
C CYS A 277 -15.46 1.07 -34.87
N THR A 278 -16.29 1.49 -35.82
CA THR A 278 -15.93 2.52 -36.80
C THR A 278 -16.68 3.81 -36.46
N GLU A 279 -15.93 4.90 -36.27
CA GLU A 279 -16.43 6.22 -35.85
C GLU A 279 -17.22 6.16 -34.52
N HIS A 280 -18.55 6.16 -34.59
CA HIS A 280 -19.47 6.16 -33.45
C HIS A 280 -20.37 4.92 -33.39
N TRP A 281 -20.11 3.91 -34.21
CA TRP A 281 -20.91 2.70 -34.37
C TRP A 281 -20.03 1.46 -34.21
N CYS A 282 -20.50 0.47 -33.45
CA CYS A 282 -19.79 -0.80 -33.30
C CYS A 282 -20.64 -1.95 -33.84
N LEU A 283 -19.99 -2.86 -34.56
CA LEU A 283 -20.63 -4.06 -35.09
C LEU A 283 -20.84 -5.08 -33.96
N ILE A 284 -22.10 -5.39 -33.69
CA ILE A 284 -22.53 -6.42 -32.77
C ILE A 284 -22.79 -7.70 -33.57
N PRO A 285 -22.12 -8.83 -33.25
CA PRO A 285 -22.29 -10.06 -34.00
C PRO A 285 -23.67 -10.70 -33.76
N ALA A 286 -24.12 -11.54 -34.70
CA ALA A 286 -25.18 -12.50 -34.43
C ALA A 286 -24.74 -13.53 -33.37
N GLY A 287 -25.67 -14.03 -32.56
CA GLY A 287 -25.38 -15.05 -31.55
C GLY A 287 -26.51 -15.31 -30.55
N ASP A 288 -26.24 -16.22 -29.63
CA ASP A 288 -27.15 -16.63 -28.58
C ASP A 288 -26.75 -16.04 -27.22
N PHE A 289 -27.73 -15.75 -26.36
CA PHE A 289 -27.49 -15.41 -24.96
C PHE A 289 -28.65 -15.80 -24.03
N ALA A 290 -28.37 -15.82 -22.73
CA ALA A 290 -29.37 -15.95 -21.68
C ALA A 290 -29.89 -14.55 -21.30
N MET A 291 -31.17 -14.30 -21.55
CA MET A 291 -31.86 -13.04 -21.26
C MET A 291 -32.66 -13.15 -19.95
N GLY A 292 -32.61 -12.12 -19.10
CA GLY A 292 -33.28 -12.08 -17.80
C GLY A 292 -32.42 -12.46 -16.61
N CYS A 293 -33.07 -12.85 -15.51
CA CYS A 293 -32.45 -13.05 -14.20
C CYS A 293 -32.86 -14.39 -13.59
N SER A 294 -31.88 -15.12 -13.04
CA SER A 294 -32.07 -16.35 -12.26
C SER A 294 -31.54 -16.16 -10.84
N ASP A 295 -32.06 -16.93 -9.89
CA ASP A 295 -31.58 -16.89 -8.50
C ASP A 295 -30.08 -17.27 -8.40
N ASP A 296 -29.55 -18.05 -9.36
CA ASP A 296 -28.13 -18.40 -9.49
C ASP A 296 -27.25 -17.24 -10.04
N SER A 297 -27.83 -16.14 -10.52
CA SER A 297 -27.09 -15.01 -11.13
C SER A 297 -26.69 -13.90 -10.16
N CYS A 298 -26.82 -14.15 -8.85
CA CYS A 298 -26.41 -13.25 -7.77
C CYS A 298 -25.04 -13.66 -7.19
N GLU A 299 -24.08 -12.75 -7.25
CA GLU A 299 -22.75 -12.89 -6.65
C GLU A 299 -22.81 -13.21 -5.14
N PRO A 300 -22.05 -14.19 -4.62
CA PRO A 300 -21.91 -14.41 -3.18
C PRO A 300 -21.32 -13.17 -2.48
N GLY A 301 -22.15 -12.46 -1.72
CA GLY A 301 -21.73 -11.27 -0.97
C GLY A 301 -22.17 -9.93 -1.57
N ASP A 302 -22.83 -9.90 -2.73
CA ASP A 302 -23.53 -8.69 -3.18
C ASP A 302 -24.79 -8.44 -2.35
N TYR A 303 -24.63 -7.74 -1.23
CA TYR A 303 -25.75 -7.33 -0.37
C TYR A 303 -26.69 -6.30 -1.06
N SER A 304 -26.36 -5.75 -2.24
CA SER A 304 -27.32 -4.97 -3.05
C SER A 304 -28.36 -5.87 -3.74
N CYS A 305 -28.07 -7.18 -3.92
CA CYS A 305 -29.06 -8.19 -4.28
C CYS A 305 -30.00 -8.54 -3.12
N ALA A 306 -29.68 -8.14 -1.88
CA ALA A 306 -30.50 -8.46 -0.72
C ALA A 306 -31.63 -7.44 -0.54
N HIS A 307 -32.88 -7.89 -0.69
CA HIS A 307 -34.04 -7.21 -0.12
C HIS A 307 -34.65 -8.04 1.00
N GLN A 308 -35.05 -7.35 2.08
CA GLN A 308 -35.62 -7.90 3.30
C GLN A 308 -36.96 -8.62 3.05
N GLY A 309 -36.93 -9.83 2.48
CA GLY A 309 -38.15 -10.57 2.15
C GLY A 309 -38.07 -11.57 0.98
N GLY A 310 -36.96 -11.66 0.24
CA GLY A 310 -36.66 -12.82 -0.60
C GLY A 310 -37.27 -12.86 -2.02
N TYR A 311 -37.01 -11.82 -2.82
CA TYR A 311 -37.00 -11.95 -4.29
C TYR A 311 -35.68 -11.42 -4.81
N PHE A 312 -34.93 -12.26 -5.52
CA PHE A 312 -33.58 -12.00 -6.04
C PHE A 312 -33.61 -11.31 -7.43
N CYS A 313 -34.70 -11.53 -8.16
CA CYS A 313 -35.00 -10.98 -9.47
C CYS A 313 -36.37 -10.30 -9.44
N ASP A 314 -36.55 -9.18 -10.14
CA ASP A 314 -37.87 -8.62 -10.36
C ASP A 314 -38.73 -9.60 -11.18
N GLN A 315 -40.02 -9.72 -10.85
CA GLN A 315 -40.94 -10.68 -11.50
C GLN A 315 -41.03 -10.51 -13.02
N ASN A 316 -40.80 -9.31 -13.55
CA ASN A 316 -40.76 -9.03 -14.99
C ASN A 316 -39.46 -9.42 -15.70
N THR A 317 -38.45 -9.90 -14.96
CA THR A 317 -37.15 -10.34 -15.47
C THR A 317 -37.00 -11.87 -15.47
N TYR A 318 -38.06 -12.59 -15.07
CA TYR A 318 -38.13 -14.04 -14.98
C TYR A 318 -39.06 -14.63 -16.06
N PRO A 319 -38.80 -15.84 -16.58
CA PRO A 319 -37.61 -16.66 -16.37
C PRO A 319 -36.41 -16.18 -17.19
N VAL A 320 -35.21 -16.65 -16.81
CA VAL A 320 -34.10 -16.70 -17.76
C VAL A 320 -34.49 -17.59 -18.93
N HIS A 321 -34.27 -17.10 -20.14
CA HIS A 321 -34.56 -17.83 -21.36
C HIS A 321 -33.49 -17.58 -22.42
N SER A 322 -33.36 -18.52 -23.36
CA SER A 322 -32.41 -18.39 -24.47
C SER A 322 -32.96 -17.44 -25.53
N VAL A 323 -32.16 -16.48 -25.96
CA VAL A 323 -32.48 -15.63 -27.11
C VAL A 323 -31.42 -15.76 -28.18
N THR A 324 -31.86 -16.07 -29.40
CA THR A 324 -31.03 -16.11 -30.61
C THR A 324 -31.24 -14.83 -31.41
N LEU A 325 -30.19 -14.03 -31.59
CA LEU A 325 -30.16 -12.94 -32.56
C LEU A 325 -29.51 -13.46 -33.85
N THR A 326 -30.30 -13.61 -34.92
CA THR A 326 -29.84 -14.28 -36.16
C THR A 326 -28.97 -13.40 -37.05
N ARG A 327 -28.89 -12.11 -36.73
CA ARG A 327 -28.35 -11.04 -37.57
C ARG A 327 -27.39 -10.17 -36.77
N SER A 328 -26.27 -9.81 -37.38
CA SER A 328 -25.40 -8.77 -36.85
C SER A 328 -26.06 -7.40 -37.04
N PHE A 329 -25.78 -6.46 -36.15
CA PHE A 329 -26.29 -5.09 -36.22
C PHE A 329 -25.25 -4.09 -35.71
N TYR A 330 -25.32 -2.85 -36.17
CA TYR A 330 -24.52 -1.77 -35.61
C TYR A 330 -25.28 -1.15 -34.45
N MET A 331 -24.64 -0.98 -33.30
CA MET A 331 -25.16 -0.15 -32.20
C MET A 331 -24.32 1.12 -32.05
N LYS A 332 -24.99 2.24 -31.74
CA LYS A 332 -24.32 3.50 -31.40
C LYS A 332 -23.52 3.33 -30.10
N ARG A 333 -22.26 3.73 -30.13
CA ARG A 333 -21.29 3.58 -29.04
C ARG A 333 -21.72 4.25 -27.73
N THR A 334 -22.53 5.30 -27.82
CA THR A 334 -23.10 6.07 -26.71
C THR A 334 -24.60 6.29 -26.92
N GLN A 335 -25.26 6.84 -25.90
CA GLN A 335 -26.54 7.53 -26.06
C GLN A 335 -26.46 8.64 -27.11
N VAL A 336 -27.59 9.02 -27.72
CA VAL A 336 -27.67 10.19 -28.61
C VAL A 336 -27.42 11.45 -27.79
N SER A 337 -26.46 12.27 -28.22
CA SER A 337 -26.08 13.49 -27.51
C SER A 337 -26.99 14.68 -27.86
N GLN A 338 -27.01 15.68 -26.97
CA GLN A 338 -27.74 16.94 -27.22
C GLN A 338 -27.23 17.69 -28.46
N LYS A 339 -25.94 17.55 -28.80
CA LYS A 339 -25.35 18.08 -30.02
C LYS A 339 -25.97 17.44 -31.26
N GLU A 340 -25.92 16.12 -31.34
CA GLU A 340 -26.47 15.35 -32.48
C GLU A 340 -27.96 15.60 -32.65
N TRP A 341 -28.70 15.63 -31.53
CA TRP A 341 -30.10 16.03 -31.51
C TRP A 341 -30.30 17.42 -32.15
N ARG A 342 -29.55 18.41 -31.70
CA ARG A 342 -29.68 19.81 -32.15
C ARG A 342 -29.30 20.00 -33.61
N GLU A 343 -28.27 19.30 -34.07
CA GLU A 343 -27.79 19.36 -35.47
C GLU A 343 -28.82 18.77 -36.45
N LEU A 344 -29.55 17.70 -36.07
CA LEU A 344 -30.56 17.08 -36.94
C LEU A 344 -31.98 17.66 -36.78
N ILE A 345 -32.39 18.03 -35.56
CA ILE A 345 -33.77 18.45 -35.26
C ILE A 345 -33.93 19.98 -35.22
N GLY A 346 -32.87 20.72 -34.88
CA GLY A 346 -32.88 22.19 -34.81
C GLY A 346 -33.38 22.78 -33.49
N ASN A 347 -33.58 21.97 -32.44
CA ASN A 347 -33.92 22.41 -31.08
C ASN A 347 -33.11 21.64 -30.02
N ASN A 348 -33.34 21.91 -28.73
CA ASN A 348 -32.82 21.08 -27.63
C ASN A 348 -33.90 20.97 -26.54
N PRO A 349 -34.56 19.81 -26.35
CA PRO A 349 -35.63 19.63 -25.38
C PRO A 349 -35.11 19.41 -23.95
N SER A 350 -33.81 19.12 -23.80
CA SER A 350 -33.19 18.66 -22.56
C SER A 350 -33.25 19.69 -21.43
N ASN A 351 -33.50 19.18 -20.22
CA ASN A 351 -33.52 19.94 -18.98
C ASN A 351 -32.10 20.38 -18.56
N PHE A 352 -31.12 19.49 -18.69
CA PHE A 352 -29.69 19.71 -18.42
C PHE A 352 -28.97 20.19 -19.68
N ASN A 353 -29.41 21.34 -20.22
CA ASN A 353 -29.02 21.84 -21.54
C ASN A 353 -27.65 22.57 -21.64
N SER A 354 -26.86 22.58 -20.57
CA SER A 354 -25.54 23.24 -20.53
C SER A 354 -24.39 22.42 -21.13
N CYS A 355 -24.66 21.22 -21.63
CA CYS A 355 -23.66 20.23 -22.01
C CYS A 355 -23.97 19.61 -23.38
N GLU A 356 -23.15 19.90 -24.40
CA GLU A 356 -23.41 19.43 -25.77
C GLU A 356 -23.21 17.92 -25.96
N ASN A 357 -22.22 17.35 -25.26
CA ASN A 357 -21.88 15.92 -25.34
C ASN A 357 -22.61 15.06 -24.29
N CYS A 358 -23.50 15.65 -23.49
CA CYS A 358 -24.39 14.90 -22.59
C CYS A 358 -25.54 14.27 -23.40
N PRO A 359 -26.19 13.21 -22.90
CA PRO A 359 -27.31 12.60 -23.61
C PRO A 359 -28.45 13.60 -23.78
N VAL A 360 -29.18 13.48 -24.90
CA VAL A 360 -30.47 14.14 -25.04
C VAL A 360 -31.48 13.44 -24.14
N GLU A 361 -31.98 14.18 -23.16
CA GLU A 361 -33.11 13.79 -22.32
C GLU A 361 -34.30 14.71 -22.56
N ASN A 362 -35.41 14.40 -21.87
CA ASN A 362 -36.72 15.04 -22.04
C ASN A 362 -37.28 14.86 -23.45
N VAL A 363 -37.06 13.67 -24.01
CA VAL A 363 -37.64 13.17 -25.27
C VAL A 363 -38.55 11.98 -24.99
N ASN A 364 -39.70 11.93 -25.67
CA ASN A 364 -40.60 10.79 -25.55
C ASN A 364 -40.29 9.70 -26.62
N TRP A 365 -41.07 8.62 -26.64
CA TRP A 365 -40.79 7.52 -27.56
C TRP A 365 -41.04 7.90 -29.02
N PHE A 366 -42.05 8.74 -29.29
CA PHE A 366 -42.35 9.25 -30.63
C PHE A 366 -41.23 10.16 -31.16
N ASP A 367 -40.66 11.00 -30.28
CA ASP A 367 -39.50 11.84 -30.57
C ASP A 367 -38.30 10.99 -31.01
N ALA A 368 -38.01 9.92 -30.27
CA ALA A 368 -36.88 9.02 -30.52
C ALA A 368 -37.00 8.24 -31.85
N VAL A 369 -38.18 7.67 -32.16
CA VAL A 369 -38.39 6.99 -33.46
C VAL A 369 -38.44 7.97 -34.64
N THR A 370 -38.90 9.21 -34.43
CA THR A 370 -38.86 10.25 -35.45
C THR A 370 -37.43 10.72 -35.73
N TYR A 371 -36.59 10.84 -34.70
CA TYR A 371 -35.17 11.08 -34.84
C TYR A 371 -34.48 9.98 -35.66
N ALA A 372 -34.78 8.71 -35.36
CA ALA A 372 -34.23 7.56 -36.08
C ALA A 372 -34.57 7.59 -37.59
N ASN A 373 -35.82 7.88 -37.94
CA ASN A 373 -36.23 8.08 -39.34
C ASN A 373 -35.50 9.26 -40.00
N ARG A 374 -35.44 10.43 -39.36
CA ARG A 374 -34.76 11.62 -39.91
C ARG A 374 -33.28 11.38 -40.16
N LEU A 375 -32.61 10.65 -39.26
CA LEU A 375 -31.20 10.30 -39.43
C LEU A 375 -31.03 9.37 -40.64
N SER A 376 -31.92 8.38 -40.76
CA SER A 376 -31.97 7.47 -41.92
C SER A 376 -32.13 8.24 -43.23
N GLU A 377 -33.10 9.15 -43.30
CA GLU A 377 -33.37 9.99 -44.47
C GLU A 377 -32.16 10.90 -44.81
N SER A 378 -31.48 11.45 -43.80
CA SER A 378 -30.28 12.28 -43.99
C SER A 378 -29.08 11.50 -44.59
N GLU A 379 -28.99 10.20 -44.28
CA GLU A 379 -27.99 9.27 -44.80
C GLU A 379 -28.46 8.48 -46.04
N GLN A 380 -29.63 8.82 -46.61
CA GLN A 380 -30.23 8.14 -47.78
C GLN A 380 -30.55 6.64 -47.54
N LEU A 381 -30.87 6.29 -46.29
CA LEU A 381 -31.38 4.99 -45.87
C LEU A 381 -32.92 4.99 -45.85
N GLU A 382 -33.53 3.81 -45.83
CA GLU A 382 -34.98 3.66 -45.66
C GLU A 382 -35.43 3.97 -44.22
N SER A 383 -36.65 4.47 -44.04
CA SER A 383 -37.21 4.75 -42.71
C SER A 383 -37.85 3.49 -42.10
N CYS A 384 -37.33 3.04 -40.95
CA CYS A 384 -37.81 1.80 -40.31
C CYS A 384 -39.19 1.91 -39.65
N TYR A 385 -39.69 3.13 -39.46
CA TYR A 385 -41.01 3.38 -38.90
C TYR A 385 -41.89 4.15 -39.90
N THR A 386 -43.12 3.70 -40.13
CA THR A 386 -44.17 4.55 -40.72
C THR A 386 -44.85 5.32 -39.59
N ILE A 387 -44.76 6.65 -39.61
CA ILE A 387 -45.26 7.54 -38.55
C ILE A 387 -46.35 8.46 -39.14
N THR A 388 -47.56 8.42 -38.59
CA THR A 388 -48.71 9.18 -39.09
C THR A 388 -49.60 9.69 -37.96
N GLY A 389 -50.50 10.64 -38.24
CA GLY A 389 -51.53 11.10 -37.28
C GLY A 389 -51.05 11.99 -36.12
N CYS A 390 -49.74 12.22 -36.01
CA CYS A 390 -49.14 12.99 -34.92
C CYS A 390 -49.69 14.41 -34.76
N THR A 391 -49.71 14.87 -33.51
CA THR A 391 -49.92 16.24 -33.05
C THR A 391 -48.64 16.77 -32.40
N GLY A 392 -48.42 18.10 -32.43
CA GLY A 392 -47.22 18.72 -31.86
C GLY A 392 -46.02 18.70 -32.79
N SER A 393 -44.81 18.75 -32.23
CA SER A 393 -43.54 18.81 -32.98
C SER A 393 -42.44 18.01 -32.27
N VAL A 394 -41.45 17.51 -33.03
CA VAL A 394 -40.33 16.74 -32.48
C VAL A 394 -39.55 17.57 -31.45
N GLY A 395 -39.35 17.04 -30.24
CA GLY A 395 -38.76 17.74 -29.10
C GLY A 395 -39.67 18.81 -28.49
N ASN A 396 -40.97 18.82 -28.82
CA ASN A 396 -41.97 19.75 -28.28
C ASN A 396 -43.38 19.15 -28.37
N VAL A 397 -43.70 18.27 -27.42
CA VAL A 397 -45.03 17.66 -27.23
C VAL A 397 -45.51 16.88 -28.46
N LEU A 398 -44.64 16.08 -29.07
CA LEU A 398 -45.04 15.15 -30.13
C LEU A 398 -45.90 14.02 -29.54
N ASP A 399 -47.16 13.92 -29.95
CA ASP A 399 -48.12 12.97 -29.36
C ASP A 399 -49.15 12.49 -30.40
N ASN A 400 -50.02 11.53 -30.04
CA ASN A 400 -51.08 10.96 -30.87
C ASN A 400 -50.61 10.32 -32.18
N CYS A 401 -49.33 9.94 -32.27
CA CYS A 401 -48.77 9.27 -33.44
C CYS A 401 -49.24 7.80 -33.55
N THR A 402 -49.70 7.41 -34.72
CA THR A 402 -49.77 6.00 -35.14
C THR A 402 -48.42 5.63 -35.73
N VAL A 403 -47.73 4.67 -35.10
CA VAL A 403 -46.41 4.18 -35.53
C VAL A 403 -46.46 2.70 -35.88
N THR A 404 -45.98 2.35 -37.06
CA THR A 404 -45.82 0.96 -37.51
C THR A 404 -44.35 0.70 -37.81
N PHE A 405 -43.79 -0.37 -37.24
CA PHE A 405 -42.42 -0.81 -37.53
C PHE A 405 -42.41 -1.73 -38.76
N SER A 406 -41.44 -1.51 -39.66
CA SER A 406 -41.35 -2.25 -40.93
C SER A 406 -40.91 -3.71 -40.71
N SER A 407 -39.65 -3.92 -40.31
CA SER A 407 -39.10 -5.20 -39.81
C SER A 407 -37.68 -5.00 -39.29
N LEU A 408 -37.11 -6.03 -38.66
CA LEU A 408 -35.67 -6.09 -38.32
C LEU A 408 -34.74 -6.22 -39.54
N ASP A 409 -35.28 -6.39 -40.76
CA ASP A 409 -34.49 -6.41 -41.99
C ASP A 409 -34.17 -4.99 -42.49
N CYS A 410 -34.92 -3.99 -41.99
CA CYS A 410 -34.74 -2.58 -42.31
C CYS A 410 -33.29 -2.13 -42.09
N LYS A 411 -32.73 -1.45 -43.09
CA LYS A 411 -31.32 -0.97 -43.09
C LYS A 411 -31.15 0.46 -42.57
N GLY A 412 -32.25 1.15 -42.30
CA GLY A 412 -32.26 2.42 -41.58
C GLY A 412 -31.98 2.28 -40.09
N TYR A 413 -31.93 3.42 -39.43
CA TYR A 413 -31.82 3.53 -37.98
C TYR A 413 -33.16 3.28 -37.30
N ARG A 414 -33.07 2.63 -36.14
CA ARG A 414 -34.19 2.31 -35.26
C ARG A 414 -33.75 2.28 -33.80
N LEU A 415 -34.70 2.18 -32.89
CA LEU A 415 -34.39 1.81 -31.51
C LEU A 415 -33.97 0.33 -31.45
N PRO A 416 -33.07 -0.06 -30.54
CA PRO A 416 -32.79 -1.47 -30.26
C PRO A 416 -34.06 -2.16 -29.76
N THR A 417 -34.18 -3.46 -29.99
CA THR A 417 -35.12 -4.27 -29.20
C THR A 417 -34.62 -4.43 -27.76
N GLU A 418 -35.49 -4.81 -26.84
CA GLU A 418 -35.12 -5.07 -25.44
C GLU A 418 -34.06 -6.18 -25.33
N ALA A 419 -34.10 -7.14 -26.26
CA ALA A 419 -33.13 -8.22 -26.36
C ALA A 419 -31.79 -7.79 -26.98
N GLU A 420 -31.81 -7.01 -28.08
CA GLU A 420 -30.59 -6.43 -28.65
C GLU A 420 -29.86 -5.55 -27.62
N TRP A 421 -30.62 -4.82 -26.80
CA TRP A 421 -30.08 -4.01 -25.73
C TRP A 421 -29.41 -4.87 -24.65
N GLU A 422 -30.10 -5.87 -24.09
CA GLU A 422 -29.54 -6.72 -23.04
C GLU A 422 -28.34 -7.56 -23.53
N TYR A 423 -28.40 -8.05 -24.78
CA TYR A 423 -27.29 -8.75 -25.42
C TYR A 423 -26.03 -7.89 -25.45
N VAL A 424 -26.17 -6.62 -25.86
CA VAL A 424 -25.06 -5.67 -25.85
C VAL A 424 -24.57 -5.40 -24.45
N VAL A 425 -25.44 -5.16 -23.47
CA VAL A 425 -24.99 -4.91 -22.09
C VAL A 425 -24.16 -6.04 -21.52
N ARG A 426 -24.54 -7.27 -21.81
CA ARG A 426 -23.79 -8.46 -21.39
C ARG A 426 -22.48 -8.62 -22.13
N ALA A 427 -22.45 -8.44 -23.45
CA ALA A 427 -21.25 -8.66 -24.28
C ALA A 427 -20.52 -10.00 -23.95
N GLY A 428 -21.29 -11.06 -23.67
CA GLY A 428 -20.79 -12.37 -23.26
C GLY A 428 -20.62 -12.61 -21.75
N THR A 429 -20.84 -11.63 -20.87
CA THR A 429 -20.91 -11.85 -19.41
C THR A 429 -22.28 -12.35 -18.97
N THR A 430 -22.31 -13.10 -17.86
CA THR A 430 -23.55 -13.68 -17.30
C THR A 430 -24.09 -12.91 -16.08
N GLY A 431 -23.23 -12.20 -15.36
CA GLY A 431 -23.58 -11.45 -14.15
C GLY A 431 -24.52 -10.26 -14.39
N ALA A 432 -24.95 -9.64 -13.29
CA ALA A 432 -25.82 -8.46 -13.33
C ALA A 432 -25.10 -7.20 -13.85
N ARG A 433 -23.77 -7.13 -13.77
CA ARG A 433 -22.90 -6.05 -14.24
C ARG A 433 -21.67 -6.66 -14.94
N TYR A 434 -20.90 -5.88 -15.69
CA TYR A 434 -19.65 -6.34 -16.34
C TYR A 434 -18.36 -5.84 -15.65
N ASP A 435 -18.48 -4.89 -14.73
CA ASP A 435 -17.44 -4.41 -13.83
C ASP A 435 -18.11 -3.68 -12.64
N ASP A 436 -17.34 -3.08 -11.75
CA ASP A 436 -17.85 -2.24 -10.66
C ASP A 436 -18.65 -1.00 -11.16
N VAL A 437 -19.80 -0.76 -10.52
CA VAL A 437 -20.78 0.28 -10.90
C VAL A 437 -20.21 1.70 -10.87
N GLY A 438 -19.26 1.98 -9.97
CA GLY A 438 -18.61 3.27 -9.84
C GLY A 438 -17.81 3.67 -11.09
N PHE A 439 -17.27 2.70 -11.83
CA PHE A 439 -16.47 2.91 -13.03
C PHE A 439 -17.30 2.90 -14.33
N ILE A 440 -18.42 2.17 -14.37
CA ILE A 440 -19.20 1.93 -15.60
C ILE A 440 -20.51 2.73 -15.69
N ALA A 441 -20.94 3.39 -14.60
CA ALA A 441 -22.20 4.12 -14.55
C ALA A 441 -22.08 5.53 -13.95
N TRP A 442 -22.87 6.46 -14.48
CA TRP A 442 -23.28 7.68 -13.78
C TRP A 442 -24.64 7.45 -13.15
N TYR A 443 -24.71 7.30 -11.83
CA TYR A 443 -25.91 6.88 -11.10
C TYR A 443 -26.06 7.69 -9.80
N GLY A 444 -27.07 7.38 -8.98
CA GLY A 444 -27.53 8.21 -7.86
C GLY A 444 -26.43 8.69 -6.91
N ASP A 445 -25.43 7.86 -6.63
CA ASP A 445 -24.39 8.16 -5.65
C ASP A 445 -23.24 9.01 -6.23
N ASN A 446 -23.01 8.98 -7.54
CA ASN A 446 -21.83 9.59 -8.18
C ASN A 446 -22.14 10.65 -9.25
N SER A 447 -23.41 10.87 -9.62
CA SER A 447 -23.81 11.77 -10.71
C SER A 447 -24.00 13.23 -10.33
N GLU A 448 -23.93 13.56 -9.04
CA GLU A 448 -24.31 14.88 -8.50
C GLU A 448 -25.75 15.31 -8.89
N SER A 449 -26.66 14.33 -9.09
CA SER A 449 -28.04 14.55 -9.53
C SER A 449 -28.18 15.23 -10.90
N SER A 450 -27.24 14.99 -11.83
CA SER A 450 -27.26 15.52 -13.20
C SER A 450 -26.79 14.50 -14.25
N THR A 451 -27.09 14.75 -15.52
CA THR A 451 -26.51 13.99 -16.64
C THR A 451 -25.07 14.41 -16.93
N HIS A 452 -24.27 13.47 -17.42
CA HIS A 452 -22.83 13.66 -17.68
C HIS A 452 -22.48 13.45 -19.15
N PRO A 453 -21.33 13.95 -19.63
CA PRO A 453 -20.89 13.74 -21.00
C PRO A 453 -20.78 12.24 -21.33
N CYS A 454 -21.35 11.82 -22.45
CA CYS A 454 -21.34 10.43 -22.88
C CYS A 454 -19.90 9.90 -23.07
N GLY A 455 -19.70 8.61 -22.82
CA GLY A 455 -18.41 7.94 -23.03
C GLY A 455 -17.33 8.25 -21.99
N THR A 456 -17.70 8.83 -20.85
CA THR A 456 -16.78 9.18 -19.75
C THR A 456 -16.64 8.11 -18.67
N LYS A 457 -17.54 7.13 -18.66
CA LYS A 457 -17.43 5.87 -17.89
C LYS A 457 -16.87 4.76 -18.77
N ASP A 458 -16.34 3.72 -18.15
CA ASP A 458 -15.73 2.61 -18.90
C ASP A 458 -16.77 1.84 -19.74
N PRO A 459 -16.39 1.33 -20.92
CA PRO A 459 -17.27 0.56 -21.78
C PRO A 459 -17.37 -0.90 -21.34
N ASN A 460 -18.36 -1.60 -21.89
CA ASN A 460 -18.39 -3.07 -21.92
C ASN A 460 -17.31 -3.67 -22.85
N GLY A 461 -17.25 -5.00 -22.93
CA GLY A 461 -16.36 -5.71 -23.85
C GLY A 461 -16.51 -5.35 -25.34
N TRP A 462 -17.68 -4.86 -25.78
CA TRP A 462 -17.89 -4.39 -27.17
C TRP A 462 -17.60 -2.89 -27.37
N GLY A 463 -16.93 -2.23 -26.42
CA GLY A 463 -16.54 -0.82 -26.54
C GLY A 463 -17.70 0.17 -26.41
N ILE A 464 -18.88 -0.30 -26.00
CA ILE A 464 -20.11 0.47 -25.85
C ILE A 464 -20.17 1.07 -24.42
N HIS A 465 -20.41 2.38 -24.33
CA HIS A 465 -20.47 3.13 -23.09
C HIS A 465 -21.89 3.47 -22.68
N ASP A 466 -22.04 3.96 -21.44
CA ASP A 466 -23.27 4.51 -20.85
C ASP A 466 -24.46 3.52 -20.90
N LEU A 467 -24.16 2.22 -20.85
CA LEU A 467 -25.19 1.15 -20.80
C LEU A 467 -25.83 1.04 -19.41
N TYR A 468 -25.20 1.63 -18.41
CA TYR A 468 -25.74 1.82 -17.07
C TYR A 468 -25.75 3.31 -16.71
N GLY A 469 -26.88 3.77 -16.21
CA GLY A 469 -27.04 5.14 -15.74
C GLY A 469 -26.99 6.19 -16.86
N ASN A 470 -26.62 7.41 -16.46
CA ASN A 470 -26.78 8.65 -17.22
C ASN A 470 -28.27 8.92 -17.53
N VAL A 471 -28.88 8.26 -18.52
CA VAL A 471 -30.33 8.30 -18.78
C VAL A 471 -30.89 6.92 -19.11
N TRP A 472 -32.15 6.69 -18.74
CA TRP A 472 -32.93 5.56 -19.23
C TRP A 472 -33.00 5.61 -20.75
N GLU A 473 -32.94 4.46 -21.40
CA GLU A 473 -32.98 4.37 -22.84
C GLU A 473 -34.27 3.75 -23.33
N TRP A 474 -35.01 4.47 -24.18
CA TRP A 474 -36.13 3.90 -24.92
C TRP A 474 -35.67 2.76 -25.83
N VAL A 475 -36.35 1.61 -25.74
CA VAL A 475 -36.23 0.49 -26.69
C VAL A 475 -37.48 0.39 -27.57
N HIS A 476 -37.46 -0.48 -28.57
CA HIS A 476 -38.58 -0.67 -29.49
C HIS A 476 -39.82 -1.29 -28.80
N ASP A 477 -39.60 -2.20 -27.86
CA ASP A 477 -40.56 -3.15 -27.34
C ASP A 477 -41.69 -2.50 -26.52
N ASN A 478 -42.89 -3.07 -26.64
CA ASN A 478 -43.98 -2.78 -25.70
C ASN A 478 -43.64 -3.39 -24.33
N PHE A 479 -44.00 -2.73 -23.24
CA PHE A 479 -43.79 -3.34 -21.92
C PHE A 479 -44.94 -4.29 -21.55
N ASP A 480 -44.61 -5.58 -21.43
CA ASP A 480 -45.39 -6.52 -20.60
C ASP A 480 -44.52 -7.10 -19.48
N HIS A 481 -45.13 -7.19 -18.30
CA HIS A 481 -44.55 -7.76 -17.10
C HIS A 481 -44.31 -9.26 -17.30
N ASN A 482 -45.19 -9.97 -18.00
CA ASN A 482 -45.08 -11.42 -18.19
C ASN A 482 -44.36 -11.82 -19.48
N TYR A 483 -43.84 -10.86 -20.26
CA TYR A 483 -43.33 -11.11 -21.61
C TYR A 483 -42.24 -12.20 -21.67
N TYR A 484 -41.35 -12.26 -20.68
CA TYR A 484 -40.26 -13.22 -20.66
C TYR A 484 -40.77 -14.67 -20.54
N SER A 485 -41.95 -14.88 -19.95
CA SER A 485 -42.62 -16.19 -19.91
C SER A 485 -43.14 -16.63 -21.28
N ASP A 486 -43.51 -15.70 -22.17
CA ASP A 486 -43.88 -16.03 -23.56
C ASP A 486 -42.67 -16.60 -24.35
N CYS A 487 -41.45 -16.32 -23.88
CA CYS A 487 -40.18 -16.78 -24.45
C CYS A 487 -39.51 -17.93 -23.67
N GLU A 488 -40.20 -18.60 -22.73
CA GLU A 488 -39.61 -19.67 -21.89
C GLU A 488 -38.96 -20.82 -22.69
N ALA A 489 -39.54 -21.18 -23.85
CA ALA A 489 -38.99 -22.19 -24.76
C ALA A 489 -37.82 -21.69 -25.65
N GLY A 490 -37.40 -20.43 -25.46
CA GLY A 490 -36.45 -19.71 -26.28
C GLY A 490 -37.13 -18.86 -27.37
N CYS A 491 -36.51 -17.71 -27.70
CA CYS A 491 -37.02 -16.76 -28.69
C CYS A 491 -35.94 -16.42 -29.74
N THR A 492 -36.37 -16.20 -30.99
CA THR A 492 -35.49 -15.82 -32.10
C THR A 492 -35.89 -14.45 -32.62
N ASP A 493 -34.93 -13.51 -32.69
CA ASP A 493 -35.13 -12.12 -33.10
C ASP A 493 -36.37 -11.43 -32.44
N PRO A 494 -36.55 -11.49 -31.10
CA PRO A 494 -37.71 -10.93 -30.42
C PRO A 494 -37.81 -9.40 -30.58
N VAL A 495 -39.05 -8.92 -30.80
CA VAL A 495 -39.43 -7.50 -30.99
C VAL A 495 -40.43 -7.01 -29.93
N GLY A 496 -40.53 -7.73 -28.81
CA GLY A 496 -41.47 -7.45 -27.73
C GLY A 496 -42.83 -8.14 -27.87
N PRO A 497 -43.71 -7.95 -26.87
CA PRO A 497 -45.05 -8.52 -26.85
C PRO A 497 -45.96 -7.86 -27.91
N THR A 498 -46.70 -8.70 -28.62
CA THR A 498 -47.63 -8.30 -29.70
C THR A 498 -48.98 -7.78 -29.17
N SER A 499 -49.28 -8.00 -27.89
CA SER A 499 -50.50 -7.53 -27.23
C SER A 499 -50.42 -6.04 -26.91
N GLN A 500 -51.27 -5.24 -27.57
CA GLN A 500 -51.37 -3.81 -27.29
C GLN A 500 -52.36 -3.55 -26.13
N LYS A 501 -51.88 -2.92 -25.06
CA LYS A 501 -52.70 -2.50 -23.90
C LYS A 501 -53.35 -1.14 -24.16
N ASP A 502 -54.48 -0.87 -23.50
CA ASP A 502 -55.26 0.38 -23.62
C ASP A 502 -54.44 1.66 -23.40
N LYS A 503 -53.33 1.56 -22.66
CA LYS A 503 -52.28 2.58 -22.60
C LYS A 503 -50.98 1.98 -23.15
N PRO A 504 -50.50 2.42 -24.33
CA PRO A 504 -49.25 1.93 -24.86
C PRO A 504 -48.07 2.44 -24.01
N SER A 505 -47.42 1.51 -23.31
CA SER A 505 -46.17 1.73 -22.61
C SER A 505 -45.04 1.01 -23.34
N LYS A 506 -43.87 1.62 -23.35
CA LYS A 506 -42.65 1.06 -23.95
C LYS A 506 -41.66 0.70 -22.85
N SER A 507 -40.92 -0.38 -23.08
CA SER A 507 -39.81 -0.75 -22.20
C SER A 507 -38.73 0.35 -22.25
N MET A 508 -37.99 0.48 -21.16
CA MET A 508 -36.80 1.31 -21.08
C MET A 508 -35.75 0.64 -20.18
N ARG A 509 -34.47 0.82 -20.53
CA ARG A 509 -33.35 0.05 -19.95
C ARG A 509 -32.20 0.96 -19.49
N GLY A 510 -31.23 0.40 -18.76
CA GLY A 510 -30.00 1.06 -18.33
C GLY A 510 -30.02 1.77 -16.97
N GLY A 511 -31.18 2.27 -16.51
CA GLY A 511 -31.19 3.17 -15.36
C GLY A 511 -30.81 4.60 -15.74
N SER A 512 -30.78 5.51 -14.77
CA SER A 512 -30.40 6.92 -15.00
C SER A 512 -29.53 7.46 -13.88
N TYR A 513 -29.03 8.68 -14.08
CA TYR A 513 -28.21 9.43 -13.12
C TYR A 513 -28.82 9.52 -11.71
N SER A 514 -30.14 9.39 -11.53
CA SER A 514 -30.82 9.48 -10.23
C SER A 514 -31.32 8.14 -9.67
N ASN A 515 -30.98 7.01 -10.29
CA ASN A 515 -31.35 5.69 -9.80
C ASN A 515 -30.26 5.11 -8.87
N PRO A 516 -30.62 4.33 -7.84
CA PRO A 516 -29.65 3.67 -6.96
C PRO A 516 -28.84 2.61 -7.73
N ASP A 517 -27.75 2.15 -7.13
CA ASP A 517 -26.90 1.10 -7.69
C ASP A 517 -27.71 -0.16 -8.05
N SER A 518 -28.69 -0.52 -7.22
CA SER A 518 -29.52 -1.72 -7.38
C SER A 518 -30.34 -1.75 -8.67
N SER A 519 -30.56 -0.59 -9.32
CA SER A 519 -31.17 -0.52 -10.66
C SER A 519 -30.16 -0.66 -11.82
N MET A 520 -28.86 -0.55 -11.56
CA MET A 520 -27.78 -0.70 -12.54
C MET A 520 -27.50 -2.20 -12.78
N ARG A 521 -28.44 -2.90 -13.43
CA ARG A 521 -28.36 -4.34 -13.69
C ARG A 521 -28.77 -4.66 -15.13
N ALA A 522 -28.05 -5.56 -15.81
CA ALA A 522 -28.28 -5.92 -17.20
C ALA A 522 -29.74 -6.31 -17.48
N HIS A 523 -30.32 -7.11 -16.58
CA HIS A 523 -31.70 -7.59 -16.66
C HIS A 523 -32.76 -6.59 -16.18
N HIS A 524 -32.43 -5.46 -15.53
CA HIS A 524 -33.44 -4.61 -14.90
C HIS A 524 -34.30 -3.86 -15.94
N ARG A 525 -35.60 -4.14 -15.94
CA ARG A 525 -36.58 -3.59 -16.89
C ARG A 525 -37.48 -2.57 -16.22
N ASN A 526 -37.63 -1.41 -16.85
CA ASN A 526 -38.64 -0.43 -16.46
C ASN A 526 -39.49 -0.03 -17.68
N TYR A 527 -40.51 0.80 -17.49
CA TYR A 527 -41.36 1.26 -18.58
C TYR A 527 -41.87 2.67 -18.36
N SER A 528 -42.31 3.28 -19.45
CA SER A 528 -43.03 4.55 -19.40
C SER A 528 -44.03 4.65 -20.57
N VAL A 529 -45.01 5.54 -20.45
CA VAL A 529 -46.04 5.75 -21.48
C VAL A 529 -45.41 6.46 -22.67
N VAL A 530 -45.76 6.09 -23.90
CA VAL A 530 -45.10 6.55 -25.15
C VAL A 530 -44.90 8.06 -25.30
N ASN A 531 -45.79 8.88 -24.74
CA ASN A 531 -45.74 10.35 -24.81
C ASN A 531 -45.03 11.02 -23.63
N THR A 532 -44.54 10.25 -22.65
CA THR A 532 -43.81 10.75 -21.49
C THR A 532 -42.41 11.20 -21.88
N ALA A 533 -42.13 12.49 -21.70
CA ALA A 533 -40.79 13.05 -21.73
C ALA A 533 -40.36 13.39 -20.29
N THR A 534 -39.16 12.98 -19.87
CA THR A 534 -38.58 13.41 -18.58
C THR A 534 -37.07 13.59 -18.69
N ARG A 535 -36.51 14.37 -17.75
CA ARG A 535 -35.06 14.59 -17.62
C ARG A 535 -34.21 13.34 -17.36
N MET A 536 -34.83 12.18 -17.14
CA MET A 536 -34.15 10.91 -16.87
C MET A 536 -34.18 9.96 -18.07
N ILE A 537 -34.85 10.31 -19.18
CA ILE A 537 -35.07 9.39 -20.31
C ILE A 537 -34.54 10.01 -21.61
N GLY A 538 -33.65 9.28 -22.27
CA GLY A 538 -33.15 9.49 -23.62
C GLY A 538 -33.22 8.19 -24.44
N PHE A 539 -32.27 7.99 -25.35
CA PHE A 539 -32.21 6.78 -26.19
C PHE A 539 -30.84 6.59 -26.84
N ARG A 540 -30.59 5.38 -27.35
CA ARG A 540 -29.56 5.08 -28.35
C ARG A 540 -30.18 4.44 -29.59
N LEU A 541 -29.38 4.29 -30.64
CA LEU A 541 -29.83 3.76 -31.93
C LEU A 541 -29.08 2.50 -32.33
N VAL A 542 -29.74 1.70 -33.16
CA VAL A 542 -29.13 0.59 -33.91
C VAL A 542 -29.53 0.65 -35.39
N ARG A 543 -28.81 -0.07 -36.25
CA ARG A 543 -29.24 -0.42 -37.61
C ARG A 543 -28.75 -1.82 -37.98
N SER A 544 -29.50 -2.56 -38.78
CA SER A 544 -29.11 -3.93 -39.15
C SER A 544 -27.88 -3.93 -40.06
N ALA A 545 -26.92 -4.82 -39.82
CA ALA A 545 -25.78 -5.01 -40.72
C ALA A 545 -26.26 -5.70 -42.03
N LEU A 546 -25.41 -5.69 -43.06
CA LEU A 546 -25.67 -6.28 -44.38
C LEU A 546 -24.97 -7.65 -44.51
#